data_AF-A0A545AX47-F1
#
_entry.id   AF-A0A545AX47-F1
#
_cell.length_a   1.000
_cell.length_b   1.000
_cell.length_c   1.000
_cell.angle_alpha   90.00
_cell.angle_beta   90.00
_cell.angle_gamma   90.00
#
_symmetry.space_group_name_H-M   'P 1'
#
loop_
_entity.id
_entity.type
_entity.pdbx_description
1 polymer ?
#
loop_
_entity_poly.entity_id
_entity_poly.type
_entity_poly.pdbx_seq_one_letter_code
_entity_poly.pdbx_strand_id
1 'polypeptide(L)'
;MGRELVSDPHLVAKIWAADRLAGDIDPLLTSARTNFALGDYETAAFAAMKAVEVEVRRVSGLPNESLGVALMRKAFSPKDGVLRDPKAEGGEQQATADLFAGAMGAYKNPASHRPVQFNDAVEAAEIIQLADLLLRIVHRAEARTKD
;
A
#
# COMPACT_ATOMS: atom_id res chain seq x y z
N MET A 1 31.01 13.18 15.41
CA MET A 1 29.72 13.20 14.69
C MET A 1 28.66 12.26 15.27
N GLY A 2 28.99 11.15 15.95
CA GLY A 2 27.97 10.23 16.50
C GLY A 2 27.29 10.61 17.82
N ARG A 3 27.67 11.71 18.49
CA ARG A 3 27.11 12.09 19.81
C ARG A 3 25.99 13.14 19.77
N GLU A 4 25.84 13.89 18.67
CA GLU A 4 24.75 14.89 18.51
C GLU A 4 23.43 14.25 18.04
N LEU A 5 23.49 13.04 17.48
CA LEU A 5 22.32 12.29 16.99
C LEU A 5 21.41 11.78 18.11
N VAL A 6 21.93 11.65 19.33
CA VAL A 6 21.20 11.07 20.47
C VAL A 6 20.32 12.10 21.19
N SER A 7 20.50 13.40 20.92
CA SER A 7 19.84 14.48 21.67
C SER A 7 18.67 15.17 20.96
N ASP A 8 18.40 14.84 19.69
CA ASP A 8 17.28 15.45 18.94
C ASP A 8 16.34 14.40 18.32
N PRO A 9 15.16 14.16 18.92
CA PRO A 9 14.13 13.27 18.40
C PRO A 9 13.69 13.59 16.97
N HIS A 10 13.80 14.85 16.54
CA HIS A 10 13.37 15.30 15.21
C HIS A 10 14.39 14.94 14.14
N LEU A 11 15.69 14.89 14.47
CA LEU A 11 16.75 14.45 13.56
C LEU A 11 16.69 12.95 13.29
N VAL A 12 16.37 12.13 14.31
CA VAL A 12 16.13 10.68 14.14
C VAL A 12 14.92 10.44 13.24
N ALA A 13 13.81 11.14 13.47
CA ALA A 13 12.62 11.07 12.63
C ALA A 13 12.91 11.50 11.17
N LYS A 14 13.77 12.51 10.97
CA LYS A 14 14.14 13.03 9.65
C LYS A 14 15.06 12.07 8.88
N ILE A 15 15.98 11.39 9.56
CA ILE A 15 16.82 10.34 8.99
C ILE A 15 15.96 9.11 8.65
N TRP A 16 15.03 8.72 9.52
CA TRP A 16 14.09 7.62 9.24
C TRP A 16 13.06 7.95 8.15
N ALA A 17 12.73 9.24 7.96
CA ALA A 17 11.94 9.72 6.84
C ALA A 17 12.74 9.74 5.54
N ALA A 18 14.03 10.11 5.58
CA ALA A 18 14.92 10.04 4.43
C ALA A 18 15.20 8.59 3.99
N ASP A 19 15.31 7.67 4.96
CA ASP A 19 15.45 6.23 4.70
C ASP A 19 14.15 5.64 4.10
N ARG A 20 12.96 6.08 4.55
CA ARG A 20 11.67 5.74 3.91
C ARG A 20 11.51 6.27 2.48
N LEU A 21 12.31 7.26 2.09
CA LEU A 21 12.34 7.81 0.74
C LEU A 21 13.43 7.17 -0.14
N ALA A 22 14.30 6.30 0.41
CA ALA A 22 15.46 5.76 -0.32
C ALA A 22 15.86 4.30 -0.02
N GLY A 23 15.34 3.62 1.01
CA GLY A 23 15.84 2.31 1.47
C GLY A 23 14.73 1.33 1.83
N ASP A 24 14.69 0.21 1.10
CA ASP A 24 13.79 -0.95 1.18
C ASP A 24 12.27 -0.68 1.13
N ILE A 25 11.71 -0.97 -0.05
CA ILE A 25 10.27 -1.15 -0.24
C ILE A 25 9.94 -2.63 0.01
N ASP A 26 8.67 -2.91 0.32
CA ASP A 26 8.18 -4.27 0.51
C ASP A 26 8.64 -5.22 -0.61
N PRO A 27 9.15 -6.44 -0.30
CA PRO A 27 9.59 -7.41 -1.30
C PRO A 27 8.55 -7.73 -2.38
N LEU A 28 7.26 -7.62 -2.06
CA LEU A 28 6.16 -7.83 -3.02
C LEU A 28 6.14 -6.77 -4.14
N LEU A 29 6.84 -5.65 -3.97
CA LEU A 29 6.97 -4.58 -4.96
C LEU A 29 8.19 -4.73 -5.88
N THR A 30 8.90 -5.87 -5.84
CA THR A 30 10.07 -6.13 -6.71
C THR A 30 9.74 -5.96 -8.20
N SER A 31 8.57 -6.42 -8.63
CA SER A 31 8.11 -6.25 -10.03
C SER A 31 7.89 -4.77 -10.37
N ALA A 32 7.26 -4.00 -9.48
CA ALA A 32 7.05 -2.57 -9.68
C ALA A 32 8.39 -1.82 -9.79
N ARG A 33 9.33 -2.11 -8.88
CA ARG A 33 10.70 -1.54 -8.91
C ARG A 33 11.42 -1.84 -10.23
N THR A 34 11.27 -3.06 -10.75
CA THR A 34 11.93 -3.49 -11.99
C THR A 34 11.38 -2.71 -13.19
N ASN A 35 10.06 -2.63 -13.33
CA ASN A 35 9.42 -1.86 -14.42
C ASN A 35 9.76 -0.37 -14.32
N PHE A 36 9.78 0.19 -13.10
CA PHE A 36 10.16 1.58 -12.88
C PHE A 36 11.59 1.87 -13.35
N ALA A 37 12.54 0.97 -13.03
CA ALA A 37 13.93 1.10 -13.47
C ALA A 37 14.12 1.00 -14.99
N LEU A 38 13.17 0.35 -15.68
CA LEU A 38 13.14 0.25 -17.15
C LEU A 38 12.44 1.45 -17.82
N GLY A 39 11.90 2.39 -17.04
CA GLY A 39 11.13 3.53 -17.54
C GLY A 39 9.69 3.19 -17.93
N ASP A 40 9.22 1.97 -17.62
CA ASP A 40 7.82 1.57 -17.82
C ASP A 40 7.00 1.91 -16.57
N TYR A 41 6.69 3.20 -16.43
CA TYR A 41 6.02 3.76 -15.26
C TYR A 41 4.58 3.31 -15.09
N GLU A 42 3.85 3.13 -16.20
CA GLU A 42 2.47 2.60 -16.19
C GLU A 42 2.46 1.17 -15.63
N THR A 43 3.31 0.29 -16.16
CA THR A 43 3.40 -1.08 -15.65
C THR A 43 3.92 -1.12 -14.22
N ALA A 44 4.82 -0.21 -13.84
CA ALA A 44 5.33 -0.12 -12.47
C ALA A 44 4.21 0.22 -11.46
N ALA A 45 3.42 1.26 -11.73
CA ALA A 45 2.30 1.67 -10.89
C ALA A 45 1.22 0.57 -10.80
N PHE A 46 0.88 -0.04 -11.94
CA PHE A 46 -0.07 -1.15 -11.99
C PHE A 46 0.42 -2.36 -11.19
N ALA A 47 1.69 -2.75 -11.35
CA ALA A 47 2.29 -3.87 -10.64
C ALA A 47 2.29 -3.64 -9.12
N ALA A 48 2.54 -2.41 -8.67
CA ALA A 48 2.51 -2.06 -7.26
C ALA A 48 1.11 -2.23 -6.65
N MET A 49 0.08 -1.68 -7.29
CA MET A 49 -1.30 -1.81 -6.80
C MET A 49 -1.83 -3.24 -6.91
N LYS A 50 -1.40 -3.99 -7.93
CA LYS A 50 -1.71 -5.43 -8.03
C LYS A 50 -1.11 -6.22 -6.86
N ALA A 51 0.10 -5.88 -6.41
CA ALA A 51 0.72 -6.52 -5.24
C ALA A 51 -0.13 -6.31 -3.98
N VAL A 52 -0.62 -5.08 -3.75
CA VAL A 52 -1.56 -4.78 -2.65
C VAL A 52 -2.82 -5.62 -2.76
N GLU A 53 -3.44 -5.71 -3.94
CA GLU A 53 -4.65 -6.50 -4.15
C GLU A 53 -4.46 -7.99 -3.84
N VAL A 54 -3.38 -8.57 -4.37
CA VAL A 54 -3.04 -9.98 -4.14
C VAL A 54 -2.82 -10.24 -2.66
N GLU A 55 -2.10 -9.36 -1.98
CA GLU A 55 -1.76 -9.54 -0.58
C GLU A 55 -2.97 -9.37 0.34
N VAL A 56 -3.81 -8.36 0.10
CA VAL A 56 -5.09 -8.20 0.82
C VAL A 56 -5.92 -9.47 0.68
N ARG A 57 -6.05 -10.02 -0.53
CA ARG A 57 -6.82 -11.25 -0.76
C ARG A 57 -6.22 -12.45 -0.02
N ARG A 58 -4.90 -12.60 -0.08
CA ARG A 58 -4.18 -13.68 0.61
C ARG A 58 -4.45 -13.64 2.11
N VAL A 59 -4.27 -12.49 2.73
CA VAL A 59 -4.42 -12.34 4.18
C VAL A 59 -5.88 -12.42 4.61
N SER A 60 -6.82 -11.85 3.84
CA SER A 60 -8.24 -11.88 4.19
C SER A 60 -8.90 -13.24 3.94
N GLY A 61 -8.24 -14.17 3.24
CA GLY A 61 -8.81 -15.47 2.86
C GLY A 61 -10.05 -15.36 1.96
N LEU A 62 -10.21 -14.24 1.24
CA LEU A 62 -11.38 -14.00 0.39
C LEU A 62 -11.21 -14.75 -0.95
N PRO A 63 -12.32 -15.15 -1.58
CA PRO A 63 -12.27 -15.98 -2.79
C PRO A 63 -11.66 -15.21 -3.97
N ASN A 64 -11.11 -15.94 -4.94
CA ASN A 64 -10.35 -15.38 -6.07
C ASN A 64 -11.15 -14.41 -6.93
N GLU A 65 -12.47 -14.53 -6.92
CA GLU A 65 -13.42 -13.67 -7.63
C GLU A 65 -13.58 -12.30 -6.95
N SER A 66 -13.14 -12.16 -5.69
CA SER A 66 -13.12 -10.88 -5.00
C SER A 66 -11.93 -10.05 -5.47
N LEU A 67 -12.22 -9.02 -6.27
CA LEU A 67 -11.21 -8.14 -6.87
C LEU A 67 -11.53 -6.66 -6.66
N GLY A 68 -10.51 -5.84 -6.83
CA GLY A 68 -10.57 -4.39 -6.88
C GLY A 68 -11.22 -3.78 -5.63
N VAL A 69 -12.10 -2.81 -5.85
CA VAL A 69 -12.80 -2.07 -4.79
C VAL A 69 -13.64 -3.00 -3.92
N ALA A 70 -14.32 -3.98 -4.51
CA ALA A 70 -15.18 -4.91 -3.77
C ALA A 70 -14.37 -5.74 -2.76
N LEU A 71 -13.19 -6.22 -3.16
CA LEU A 71 -12.26 -6.91 -2.26
C LEU A 71 -11.87 -6.02 -1.06
N MET A 72 -11.45 -4.78 -1.32
CA MET A 72 -11.02 -3.84 -0.27
C MET A 72 -12.13 -3.56 0.73
N ARG A 73 -13.34 -3.29 0.22
CA ARG A 73 -14.52 -3.01 1.05
C ARG A 73 -14.91 -4.19 1.92
N LYS A 74 -14.79 -5.42 1.41
CA LYS A 74 -15.09 -6.62 2.19
C LYS A 74 -14.00 -6.93 3.21
N ALA A 75 -12.72 -6.86 2.82
CA ALA A 75 -11.59 -7.18 3.69
C ALA A 75 -11.48 -6.23 4.90
N PHE A 76 -11.75 -4.94 4.69
CA PHE A 76 -11.64 -3.89 5.72
C PHE A 76 -12.99 -3.39 6.26
N SER A 77 -14.10 -4.09 5.97
CA SER A 77 -15.44 -3.75 6.47
C SER A 77 -15.42 -3.46 7.99
N PRO A 78 -15.92 -2.30 8.47
CA PRO A 78 -16.00 -2.00 9.90
C PRO A 78 -16.88 -2.99 10.67
N LYS A 79 -17.81 -3.65 9.97
CA LYS A 79 -18.74 -4.61 10.58
C LYS A 79 -18.08 -5.97 10.82
N ASP A 80 -17.45 -6.53 9.78
CA ASP A 80 -17.07 -7.94 9.70
C ASP A 80 -15.78 -8.19 8.89
N GLY A 81 -15.02 -7.13 8.58
CA GLY A 81 -13.79 -7.24 7.81
C GLY A 81 -12.69 -7.96 8.59
N VAL A 82 -12.08 -8.97 7.97
CA VAL A 82 -10.99 -9.76 8.58
C VAL A 82 -9.76 -8.89 8.87
N LEU A 83 -9.50 -7.88 8.04
CA LEU A 83 -8.33 -7.00 8.17
C LEU A 83 -8.61 -5.73 8.98
N ARG A 84 -9.83 -5.53 9.47
CA ARG A 84 -10.17 -4.35 10.28
C ARG A 84 -9.35 -4.34 11.58
N ASP A 85 -9.10 -3.17 12.13
CA ASP A 85 -8.62 -3.07 13.51
C ASP A 85 -9.83 -3.03 14.46
N PRO A 86 -10.09 -4.09 15.25
CA PRO A 86 -11.24 -4.10 16.14
C PRO A 86 -11.10 -3.14 17.32
N LYS A 87 -9.89 -2.60 17.58
CA LYS A 87 -9.63 -1.64 18.66
C LYS A 87 -9.76 -0.18 18.20
N ALA A 88 -9.78 0.06 16.90
CA ALA A 88 -9.95 1.40 16.33
C ALA A 88 -11.41 1.87 16.44
N GLU A 89 -11.63 3.18 16.46
CA GLU A 89 -12.97 3.77 16.46
C GLU A 89 -13.70 3.46 15.13
N GLY A 90 -15.03 3.44 15.13
CA GLY A 90 -15.81 3.06 13.95
C GLY A 90 -15.51 3.92 12.72
N GLY A 91 -15.31 5.23 12.90
CA GLY A 91 -14.88 6.15 11.85
C GLY A 91 -13.49 5.82 11.31
N GLU A 92 -12.54 5.42 12.15
CA GLU A 92 -11.19 5.02 11.73
C GLU A 92 -11.20 3.71 10.94
N GLN A 93 -12.03 2.75 11.35
CA GLN A 93 -12.24 1.50 10.61
C GLN A 93 -12.80 1.80 9.21
N GLN A 94 -13.81 2.68 9.14
CA GLN A 94 -14.42 3.10 7.88
C GLN A 94 -13.42 3.85 6.99
N ALA A 95 -12.67 4.79 7.55
CA ALA A 95 -11.63 5.53 6.83
C ALA A 95 -10.55 4.61 6.24
N THR A 96 -10.17 3.56 6.96
CA THR A 96 -9.22 2.56 6.44
C THR A 96 -9.80 1.82 5.24
N ALA A 97 -11.07 1.38 5.32
CA ALA A 97 -11.75 0.76 4.19
C ALA A 97 -11.87 1.70 2.98
N ASP A 98 -12.18 2.98 3.24
CA ASP A 98 -12.25 4.02 2.22
C ASP A 98 -10.90 4.28 1.55
N LEU A 99 -9.81 4.33 2.32
CA LEU A 99 -8.46 4.51 1.81
C LEU A 99 -8.07 3.40 0.82
N PHE A 100 -8.24 2.13 1.21
CA PHE A 100 -7.89 1.00 0.35
C PHE A 100 -8.78 0.93 -0.89
N ALA A 101 -10.09 1.13 -0.72
CA ALA A 101 -11.03 1.17 -1.84
C ALA A 101 -10.71 2.32 -2.81
N GLY A 102 -10.42 3.51 -2.28
CA GLY A 102 -10.06 4.70 -3.04
C GLY A 102 -8.76 4.51 -3.82
N ALA A 103 -7.70 4.03 -3.17
CA ALA A 103 -6.42 3.77 -3.83
C ALA A 103 -6.56 2.74 -4.97
N MET A 104 -7.31 1.66 -4.74
CA MET A 104 -7.54 0.63 -5.76
C MET A 104 -8.37 1.17 -6.94
N GLY A 105 -9.42 1.94 -6.64
CA GLY A 105 -10.27 2.59 -7.63
C GLY A 105 -9.57 3.68 -8.45
N ALA A 106 -8.62 4.41 -7.84
CA ALA A 106 -7.91 5.51 -8.46
C ALA A 106 -6.71 5.04 -9.32
N TYR A 107 -5.94 4.07 -8.83
CA TYR A 107 -4.62 3.78 -9.43
C TYR A 107 -4.51 2.43 -10.14
N LYS A 108 -5.35 1.43 -9.82
CA LYS A 108 -5.34 0.14 -10.53
C LYS A 108 -6.40 0.06 -11.62
N ASN A 109 -7.64 0.43 -11.27
CA ASN A 109 -8.78 0.21 -12.15
C ASN A 109 -8.73 1.01 -13.46
N PRO A 110 -8.32 2.30 -13.48
CA PRO A 110 -8.27 3.05 -14.73
C PRO A 110 -7.31 2.43 -15.76
N ALA A 111 -6.12 2.02 -15.33
CA ALA A 111 -5.14 1.32 -16.17
C ALA A 111 -5.64 -0.05 -16.67
N SER A 112 -6.64 -0.65 -16.02
CA SER A 112 -7.26 -1.90 -16.47
C SER A 112 -8.36 -1.70 -17.52
N HIS A 113 -8.88 -0.47 -17.67
CA HIS A 113 -10.04 -0.17 -18.51
C HIS A 113 -9.74 0.80 -19.65
N ARG A 114 -8.68 1.60 -19.55
CA ARG A 114 -8.25 2.57 -20.56
C ARG A 114 -6.72 2.68 -20.52
N PRO A 115 -6.04 2.94 -21.66
CA PRO A 115 -4.64 3.32 -21.63
C PRO A 115 -4.53 4.66 -20.89
N VAL A 116 -3.80 4.69 -19.78
CA VAL A 116 -3.50 5.93 -19.06
C VAL A 116 -2.04 6.24 -19.33
N GLN A 117 -1.76 7.35 -20.02
CA GLN A 117 -0.37 7.77 -20.25
C GLN A 117 0.25 8.27 -18.94
N PHE A 118 0.74 7.35 -18.12
CA PHE A 118 1.64 7.67 -17.00
C PHE A 118 3.04 7.90 -17.57
N ASN A 119 3.26 9.06 -18.17
CA ASN A 119 4.60 9.51 -18.58
C ASN A 119 5.36 10.19 -17.44
N ASP A 120 4.72 10.38 -16.28
CA ASP A 120 5.32 11.01 -15.12
C ASP A 120 5.96 9.98 -14.18
N ALA A 121 7.28 9.95 -14.18
CA ALA A 121 8.08 9.12 -13.29
C ALA A 121 7.83 9.45 -11.81
N VAL A 122 7.51 10.70 -11.49
CA VAL A 122 7.25 11.13 -10.11
C VAL A 122 5.94 10.52 -9.62
N GLU A 123 4.87 10.65 -10.40
CA GLU A 123 3.56 10.09 -10.05
C GLU A 123 3.64 8.56 -9.87
N ALA A 124 4.34 7.85 -10.75
CA ALA A 124 4.53 6.41 -10.61
C ALA A 124 5.33 6.03 -9.35
N ALA A 125 6.35 6.82 -8.99
CA ALA A 125 7.10 6.62 -7.74
C ALA A 125 6.20 6.83 -6.52
N GLU A 126 5.36 7.86 -6.52
CA GLU A 126 4.42 8.14 -5.44
C GLU A 126 3.36 7.04 -5.29
N ILE A 127 2.87 6.47 -6.39
CA ILE A 127 1.97 5.31 -6.37
C ILE A 127 2.67 4.09 -5.76
N ILE A 128 3.93 3.83 -6.11
CA ILE A 128 4.72 2.74 -5.52
C ILE A 128 4.88 2.95 -4.01
N GLN A 129 5.17 4.17 -3.57
CA GLN A 129 5.31 4.50 -2.14
C GLN A 129 3.97 4.40 -1.40
N LEU A 130 2.86 4.76 -2.04
CA LEU A 130 1.52 4.52 -1.51
C LEU A 130 1.26 3.02 -1.35
N ALA A 131 1.56 2.21 -2.37
CA ALA A 131 1.40 0.76 -2.31
C ALA A 131 2.25 0.14 -1.18
N ASP A 132 3.48 0.60 -0.98
CA ASP A 132 4.34 0.19 0.13
C ASP A 132 3.72 0.51 1.50
N LEU A 133 3.17 1.71 1.66
CA LEU A 133 2.44 2.10 2.87
C LEU A 133 1.22 1.20 3.11
N LEU A 134 0.45 0.90 2.07
CA LEU A 134 -0.71 0.01 2.15
C LEU A 134 -0.30 -1.42 2.56
N LEU A 135 0.76 -1.97 1.97
CA LEU A 135 1.31 -3.29 2.35
C LEU A 135 1.73 -3.32 3.82
N ARG A 136 2.40 -2.28 4.33
CA ARG A 136 2.70 -2.18 5.76
C ARG A 136 1.44 -2.19 6.64
N ILE A 137 0.33 -1.62 6.19
CA ILE A 137 -0.95 -1.68 6.92
C ILE A 137 -1.51 -3.12 6.89
N VAL A 138 -1.45 -3.79 5.73
CA VAL A 138 -1.89 -5.19 5.58
C VAL A 138 -1.08 -6.12 6.49
N HIS A 139 0.23 -5.98 6.54
CA HIS A 139 1.08 -6.80 7.42
C HIS A 139 0.79 -6.59 8.90
N ARG A 140 0.51 -5.34 9.31
CA ARG A 140 0.02 -5.06 10.68
C ARG A 140 -1.33 -5.72 10.94
N ALA A 141 -2.22 -5.77 9.95
CA ALA A 141 -3.49 -6.47 10.06
C ALA A 141 -3.31 -7.99 10.17
N GLU A 142 -2.45 -8.58 9.33
CA GLU A 142 -2.14 -10.01 9.40
C GLU A 142 -1.58 -10.40 10.76
N ALA A 143 -0.65 -9.61 11.32
CA ALA A 143 -0.10 -9.88 12.64
C ALA A 143 -1.20 -9.97 13.71
N ARG A 144 -2.18 -9.05 13.68
CA ARG A 144 -3.34 -9.08 14.62
C ARG A 144 -4.22 -10.32 14.48
N THR A 145 -4.25 -10.95 13.31
CA THR A 145 -5.06 -12.17 13.08
C THR A 145 -4.38 -13.46 13.54
N LYS A 146 -3.07 -13.39 13.86
CA LYS A 146 -2.26 -14.53 14.33
C LYS A 146 -2.11 -14.57 15.85
N ASP A 147 -2.47 -13.49 16.53
CA ASP A 147 -2.53 -13.35 17.99
C ASP A 147 -3.89 -13.80 18.54
#